data_AF-A0A942MLY2-F1
#
_entry.id   AF-A0A942MLY2-F1
#
_cell.length_a   1.000
_cell.length_b   1.000
_cell.length_c   1.000
_cell.angle_alpha   90.00
_cell.angle_beta   90.00
_cell.angle_gamma   90.00
#
_symmetry.space_group_name_H-M   'P 1'
#
loop_
_entity.id
_entity.type
_entity.pdbx_description
1 polymer ?
#
loop_
_entity_poly.entity_id
_entity_poly.type
_entity_poly.pdbx_seq_one_letter_code
_entity_poly.pdbx_strand_id
1 'polypeptide(L)'
;MKTMLQAVNLIDDLNKYFIVDVRSPGEFNEASIPGAVNVPLFTDEERVIVGTTYWKEGTDRAKLVGLSLVAPKLPGMVESILTGAAGREIVLYCWRGGMRSKSVAAVLDMLGYPVQLLLGGYKAFRRQVSSYLTEASLSTPVFVLNGLTGVGKTLVIKQLQAMSAPALDLEAMANHRGSVFGGVGLGGPHSQKDFEVRLVLALKEHCGAPYLIVEGEGKRIGPVTVPEFFHQAMRNSPHILLATTIDVRVQRIMDEYSGCAAENTEDLAKAVISLEKRLGREKCEMLSTQIRTGNYGETVKILCTEYYDRYYKDSRQNKGDYLGVVDVTEISAGAQKVVEIIAAYMEGRAEGNGGICGVGTDL
;
A
#
# COMPACT_ATOMS: atom_id res chain seq x y z
N MET A 1 20.72 -21.94 -20.17
CA MET A 1 20.84 -20.54 -20.64
C MET A 1 20.07 -19.67 -19.65
N LYS A 2 20.71 -18.71 -18.98
CA LYS A 2 20.05 -17.94 -17.91
C LYS A 2 19.01 -17.01 -18.51
N THR A 3 17.73 -17.22 -18.19
CA THR A 3 16.65 -16.34 -18.64
C THR A 3 16.68 -15.05 -17.82
N MET A 4 16.74 -13.90 -18.50
CA MET A 4 16.65 -12.60 -17.86
C MET A 4 15.21 -12.13 -17.90
N LEU A 5 14.68 -11.71 -16.76
CA LEU A 5 13.33 -11.14 -16.65
C LEU A 5 13.42 -9.62 -16.61
N GLN A 6 12.69 -8.95 -17.48
CA GLN A 6 12.55 -7.49 -17.44
C GLN A 6 11.62 -7.10 -16.28
N ALA A 7 11.88 -5.95 -15.67
CA ALA A 7 11.05 -5.44 -14.58
C ALA A 7 9.58 -5.25 -14.97
N VAL A 8 9.31 -4.84 -16.21
CA VAL A 8 7.93 -4.68 -16.72
C VAL A 8 7.17 -6.00 -16.70
N ASN A 9 7.77 -7.09 -17.21
CA ASN A 9 7.17 -8.42 -17.21
C ASN A 9 6.93 -8.96 -15.79
N LEU A 10 7.79 -8.61 -14.83
CA LEU A 10 7.59 -8.99 -13.43
C LEU A 10 6.42 -8.20 -12.81
N ILE A 11 6.29 -6.92 -13.14
CA ILE A 11 5.22 -6.04 -12.64
C ILE A 11 3.85 -6.47 -13.19
N ASP A 12 3.80 -6.98 -14.41
CA ASP A 12 2.55 -7.39 -15.05
C ASP A 12 1.96 -8.68 -14.43
N ASP A 13 2.79 -9.53 -13.81
CA ASP A 13 2.33 -10.77 -13.17
C ASP A 13 3.28 -11.22 -12.05
N LEU A 14 3.15 -10.62 -10.86
CA LEU A 14 3.96 -11.02 -9.70
C LEU A 14 3.60 -12.42 -9.18
N ASN A 15 2.32 -12.79 -9.27
CA ASN A 15 1.79 -14.00 -8.64
C ASN A 15 2.28 -15.28 -9.34
N LYS A 16 2.62 -15.19 -10.62
CA LYS A 16 3.25 -16.28 -11.37
C LYS A 16 4.59 -16.73 -10.78
N TYR A 17 5.36 -15.81 -10.18
CA TYR A 17 6.74 -16.07 -9.81
C TYR A 17 6.90 -16.32 -8.31
N PHE A 18 7.85 -17.20 -7.96
CA PHE A 18 8.45 -17.20 -6.64
C PHE A 18 9.64 -16.24 -6.63
N ILE A 19 9.42 -15.04 -6.09
CA ILE A 19 10.40 -13.96 -6.11
C ILE A 19 11.31 -14.08 -4.89
N VAL A 20 12.62 -14.14 -5.12
CA VAL A 20 13.63 -14.30 -4.07
C VAL A 20 14.56 -13.10 -4.06
N ASP A 21 14.57 -12.39 -2.93
CA ASP A 21 15.51 -11.33 -2.66
C ASP A 21 16.75 -11.89 -1.96
N VAL A 22 17.90 -11.85 -2.62
CA VAL A 22 19.17 -12.32 -2.03
C VAL A 22 19.98 -11.18 -1.38
N ARG A 23 19.40 -9.99 -1.22
CA ARG A 23 19.99 -8.88 -0.44
C ARG A 23 19.95 -9.19 1.05
N SER A 24 20.62 -8.37 1.86
CA SER A 24 20.62 -8.54 3.31
C SER A 24 19.24 -8.25 3.92
N PRO A 25 18.96 -8.73 5.15
CA PRO A 25 17.68 -8.50 5.82
C PRO A 25 17.34 -7.01 5.95
N GLY A 26 18.29 -6.15 6.30
CA GLY A 26 18.09 -4.70 6.35
C GLY A 26 17.71 -4.08 5.00
N GLU A 27 18.36 -4.50 3.91
CA GLU A 27 17.99 -4.05 2.56
C GLU A 27 16.57 -4.50 2.16
N PHE A 28 16.14 -5.68 2.60
CA PHE A 28 14.81 -6.24 2.34
C PHE A 28 13.71 -5.55 3.14
N ASN A 29 13.96 -5.33 4.44
CA ASN A 29 13.05 -4.67 5.37
C ASN A 29 12.85 -3.18 5.05
N GLU A 30 13.86 -2.51 4.48
CA GLU A 30 13.72 -1.11 4.06
C GLU A 30 12.71 -0.96 2.91
N ALA A 31 12.80 -1.83 1.90
CA ALA A 31 11.84 -1.94 0.81
C ALA A 31 12.17 -3.16 -0.05
N SER A 32 11.16 -3.92 -0.47
CA SER A 32 11.31 -5.13 -1.30
C SER A 32 10.20 -5.23 -2.34
N ILE A 33 10.33 -6.17 -3.28
CA ILE A 33 9.24 -6.44 -4.24
C ILE A 33 8.11 -7.15 -3.47
N PRO A 34 6.85 -6.70 -3.56
CA PRO A 34 5.73 -7.36 -2.90
C PRO A 34 5.68 -8.86 -3.21
N GLY A 35 5.46 -9.68 -2.17
CA GLY A 35 5.44 -11.14 -2.29
C GLY A 35 6.82 -11.80 -2.39
N ALA A 36 7.91 -11.04 -2.40
CA ALA A 36 9.25 -11.61 -2.36
C ALA A 36 9.60 -12.21 -0.99
N VAL A 37 10.37 -13.29 -1.00
CA VAL A 37 10.96 -13.90 0.20
C VAL A 37 12.44 -13.55 0.27
N ASN A 38 12.93 -13.18 1.46
CA ASN A 38 14.34 -12.92 1.66
C ASN A 38 15.11 -14.21 1.92
N VAL A 39 16.04 -14.54 1.03
CA VAL A 39 17.02 -15.61 1.22
C VAL A 39 18.41 -14.98 1.10
N PRO A 40 18.90 -14.36 2.18
CA PRO A 40 20.03 -13.43 2.11
C PRO A 40 21.33 -14.16 1.77
N LEU A 41 22.06 -13.64 0.78
CA LEU A 41 23.43 -14.11 0.51
C LEU A 41 24.37 -13.72 1.65
N PHE A 42 24.15 -12.53 2.22
CA PHE A 42 24.91 -11.95 3.31
C PHE A 42 23.96 -11.43 4.38
N THR A 43 24.31 -11.59 5.66
CA THR A 43 23.73 -10.79 6.74
C THR A 43 24.08 -9.31 6.55
N ASP A 44 23.49 -8.42 7.35
CA ASP A 44 23.80 -6.99 7.28
C ASP A 44 25.27 -6.71 7.62
N GLU A 45 25.84 -7.44 8.60
CA GLU A 45 27.24 -7.34 9.01
C GLU A 45 28.17 -7.88 7.92
N GLU A 46 27.87 -9.06 7.38
CA GLU A 46 28.64 -9.66 6.28
C GLU A 46 28.63 -8.77 5.04
N ARG A 47 27.50 -8.12 4.74
CA ARG A 47 27.38 -7.17 3.64
C ARG A 47 28.31 -5.97 3.83
N VAL A 48 28.42 -5.46 5.07
CA VAL A 48 29.35 -4.36 5.40
C VAL A 48 30.80 -4.82 5.20
N ILE A 49 31.16 -6.03 5.64
CA ILE A 49 32.51 -6.59 5.46
C ILE A 49 32.85 -6.67 3.98
N VAL A 50 32.03 -7.36 3.18
CA VAL A 50 32.26 -7.54 1.73
C VAL A 50 32.29 -6.20 1.01
N GLY A 51 31.38 -5.28 1.35
CA GLY A 51 31.35 -3.93 0.77
C GLY A 51 32.61 -3.11 1.09
N THR A 52 33.10 -3.21 2.33
CA THR A 52 34.33 -2.53 2.75
C THR A 52 35.56 -3.10 2.06
N THR A 53 35.68 -4.43 1.99
CA THR A 53 36.76 -5.10 1.25
C THR A 53 36.74 -4.73 -0.23
N TYR A 54 35.56 -4.67 -0.86
CA TYR A 54 35.45 -4.24 -2.26
C TYR A 54 36.00 -2.82 -2.46
N TRP A 55 35.67 -1.89 -1.55
CA TRP A 55 36.14 -0.52 -1.63
C TRP A 55 37.63 -0.36 -1.34
N LYS A 56 38.17 -1.08 -0.35
CA LYS A 56 39.58 -0.97 0.08
C LYS A 56 40.56 -1.80 -0.73
N GLU A 57 40.19 -3.04 -1.02
CA GLU A 57 41.08 -4.10 -1.54
C GLU A 57 40.67 -4.57 -2.95
N GLY A 58 39.58 -4.04 -3.49
CA GLY A 58 39.13 -4.31 -4.85
C GLY A 58 38.30 -5.59 -5.00
N THR A 59 37.92 -5.85 -6.25
CA THR A 59 36.89 -6.84 -6.60
C THR A 59 37.30 -8.28 -6.28
N ASP A 60 38.53 -8.67 -6.60
CA ASP A 60 38.94 -10.08 -6.47
C ASP A 60 39.08 -10.52 -5.02
N ARG A 61 39.58 -9.62 -4.16
CA ARG A 61 39.62 -9.88 -2.73
C ARG A 61 38.22 -9.98 -2.13
N ALA A 62 37.30 -9.10 -2.53
CA ALA A 62 35.91 -9.16 -2.10
C ALA A 62 35.20 -10.46 -2.55
N LYS A 63 35.52 -11.00 -3.74
CA LYS A 63 35.02 -12.31 -4.17
C LYS A 63 35.48 -13.44 -3.25
N LEU A 64 36.75 -13.47 -2.86
CA LEU A 64 37.29 -14.49 -1.98
C LEU A 64 36.65 -14.43 -0.58
N VAL A 65 36.52 -13.23 -0.01
CA VAL A 65 35.81 -13.03 1.26
C VAL A 65 34.34 -13.42 1.15
N GLY A 66 33.68 -13.03 0.07
CA GLY A 66 32.29 -13.42 -0.20
C GLY A 66 32.11 -14.94 -0.28
N LEU A 67 33.03 -15.64 -0.97
CA LEU A 67 33.01 -17.09 -1.08
C LEU A 67 33.13 -17.78 0.29
N SER A 68 34.08 -17.35 1.13
CA SER A 68 34.26 -17.95 2.47
C SER A 68 33.05 -17.77 3.37
N LEU A 69 32.33 -16.64 3.23
CA LEU A 69 31.10 -16.40 3.98
C LEU A 69 29.93 -17.21 3.44
N VAL A 70 29.79 -17.32 2.12
CA VAL A 70 28.62 -17.93 1.48
C VAL A 70 28.69 -19.45 1.44
N ALA A 71 29.87 -20.04 1.21
CA ALA A 71 30.00 -21.49 0.98
C ALA A 71 29.32 -22.36 2.07
N PRO A 72 29.45 -22.07 3.38
CA PRO A 72 28.77 -22.84 4.42
C PRO A 72 27.24 -22.73 4.39
N LYS A 73 26.70 -21.64 3.82
CA LYS A 73 25.26 -21.34 3.78
C LYS A 73 24.55 -21.89 2.54
N LEU A 74 25.29 -22.24 1.49
CA LEU A 74 24.74 -22.62 0.19
C LEU A 74 23.71 -23.76 0.24
N PRO A 75 23.94 -24.88 0.97
CA PRO A 75 22.96 -25.97 1.02
C PRO A 75 21.60 -25.51 1.56
N GLY A 76 21.59 -24.79 2.69
CA GLY A 76 20.36 -24.29 3.31
C GLY A 76 19.66 -23.22 2.47
N MET A 77 20.41 -22.36 1.77
CA MET A 77 19.82 -21.40 0.84
C MET A 77 19.09 -22.09 -0.31
N VAL A 78 19.71 -23.13 -0.92
CA VAL A 78 19.10 -23.89 -2.01
C VAL A 78 17.83 -24.59 -1.53
N GLU A 79 17.90 -25.28 -0.39
CA GLU A 79 16.75 -25.96 0.19
C GLU A 79 15.58 -25.00 0.48
N SER A 80 15.87 -23.84 1.07
CA SER A 80 14.87 -22.80 1.36
C SER A 80 14.19 -22.28 0.09
N ILE A 81 14.97 -22.00 -0.96
CA ILE A 81 14.43 -21.51 -2.24
C ILE A 81 13.53 -22.54 -2.89
N LEU A 82 13.97 -23.80 -2.96
CA LEU A 82 13.21 -24.86 -3.64
C LEU A 82 11.92 -25.21 -2.89
N THR A 83 11.99 -25.29 -1.56
CA THR A 83 10.83 -25.54 -0.70
C THR A 83 9.81 -24.41 -0.83
N GLY A 84 10.26 -23.15 -0.78
CA GLY A 84 9.38 -21.98 -0.90
C GLY A 84 8.78 -21.81 -2.30
N ALA A 85 9.51 -22.19 -3.35
CA ALA A 85 9.03 -22.11 -4.72
C ALA A 85 7.80 -23.00 -4.95
N ALA A 86 7.78 -24.20 -4.34
CA ALA A 86 6.69 -25.17 -4.47
C ALA A 86 6.27 -25.40 -5.94
N GLY A 87 7.24 -25.43 -6.86
CA GLY A 87 7.02 -25.64 -8.30
C GLY A 87 6.76 -24.38 -9.13
N ARG A 88 6.65 -23.19 -8.52
CA ARG A 88 6.55 -21.91 -9.25
C ARG A 88 7.88 -21.52 -9.90
N GLU A 89 7.80 -20.70 -10.95
CA GLU A 89 8.99 -20.15 -11.62
C GLU A 89 9.78 -19.25 -10.67
N ILE A 90 11.06 -19.56 -10.43
CA ILE A 90 11.90 -18.83 -9.48
C ILE A 90 12.51 -17.60 -10.16
N VAL A 91 12.34 -16.42 -9.56
CA VAL A 91 12.97 -15.17 -9.98
C VAL A 91 13.89 -14.67 -8.87
N LEU A 92 15.18 -14.64 -9.13
CA LEU A 92 16.18 -14.13 -8.19
C LEU A 92 16.49 -12.67 -8.50
N TYR A 93 16.61 -11.85 -7.46
CA TYR A 93 17.14 -10.50 -7.60
C TYR A 93 18.06 -10.10 -6.45
N CYS A 94 18.95 -9.15 -6.76
CA CYS A 94 19.67 -8.38 -5.76
C CYS A 94 19.52 -6.88 -6.12
N TRP A 95 20.28 -5.98 -5.49
CA TRP A 95 20.12 -4.54 -5.72
C TRP A 95 20.21 -4.12 -7.20
N ARG A 96 21.16 -4.67 -7.97
CA ARG A 96 21.44 -4.29 -9.37
C ARG A 96 21.42 -5.45 -10.36
N GLY A 97 20.97 -6.64 -9.96
CA GLY A 97 21.08 -7.86 -10.79
C GLY A 97 22.54 -8.25 -11.07
N GLY A 98 23.43 -7.96 -10.12
CA GLY A 98 24.87 -8.18 -10.22
C GLY A 98 25.32 -9.55 -9.72
N MET A 99 26.57 -9.62 -9.23
CA MET A 99 27.21 -10.88 -8.84
C MET A 99 26.45 -11.65 -7.76
N ARG A 100 25.83 -10.95 -6.80
CA ARG A 100 25.09 -11.57 -5.68
C ARG A 100 23.97 -12.50 -6.15
N SER A 101 23.06 -12.02 -7.01
CA SER A 101 21.99 -12.87 -7.55
C SER A 101 22.52 -13.83 -8.60
N LYS A 102 23.51 -13.43 -9.40
CA LYS A 102 24.12 -14.28 -10.43
C LYS A 102 24.84 -15.52 -9.86
N SER A 103 25.43 -15.42 -8.67
CA SER A 103 26.13 -16.53 -8.01
C SER A 103 25.14 -17.56 -7.47
N VAL A 104 24.08 -17.13 -6.79
CA VAL A 104 22.99 -18.02 -6.33
C VAL A 104 22.33 -18.70 -7.54
N ALA A 105 22.06 -17.92 -8.59
CA ALA A 105 21.52 -18.48 -9.83
C ALA A 105 22.43 -19.51 -10.47
N ALA A 106 23.76 -19.34 -10.41
CA ALA A 106 24.70 -20.29 -10.96
C ALA A 106 24.67 -21.63 -10.21
N VAL A 107 24.56 -21.59 -8.88
CA VAL A 107 24.45 -22.81 -8.06
C VAL A 107 23.15 -23.56 -8.38
N LEU A 108 22.02 -22.87 -8.45
CA LEU A 108 20.73 -23.50 -8.79
C LEU A 108 20.73 -24.10 -10.21
N ASP A 109 21.28 -23.37 -11.19
CA ASP A 109 21.41 -23.83 -12.58
C ASP A 109 22.32 -25.08 -12.68
N MET A 110 23.43 -25.13 -11.93
CA MET A 110 24.30 -26.32 -11.86
C MET A 110 23.61 -27.54 -11.26
N LEU A 111 22.66 -27.33 -10.34
CA LEU A 111 21.86 -28.39 -9.73
C LEU A 111 20.64 -28.78 -10.58
N GLY A 112 20.46 -28.18 -11.76
CA GLY A 112 19.36 -28.48 -12.68
C GLY A 112 18.06 -27.76 -12.36
N TYR A 113 18.07 -26.73 -11.50
CA TYR A 113 16.89 -25.94 -11.17
C TYR A 113 16.85 -24.66 -12.01
N PRO A 114 15.89 -24.53 -12.95
CA PRO A 114 15.80 -23.35 -13.80
C PRO A 114 15.38 -22.13 -12.98
N VAL A 115 16.12 -21.04 -13.14
CA VAL A 115 15.86 -19.77 -12.47
C VAL A 115 15.97 -18.60 -13.44
N GLN A 116 15.18 -17.57 -13.21
CA GLN A 116 15.29 -16.30 -13.91
C GLN A 116 16.00 -15.26 -13.04
N LEU A 117 16.68 -14.32 -13.68
CA LEU A 117 17.31 -13.17 -13.00
C LEU A 117 16.56 -11.90 -13.37
N LEU A 118 16.15 -11.13 -12.36
CA LEU A 118 15.61 -9.80 -12.59
C LEU A 118 16.71 -8.88 -13.13
N LEU A 119 16.58 -8.47 -14.38
CA LEU A 119 17.55 -7.65 -15.06
C LEU A 119 17.64 -6.27 -14.40
N GLY A 120 18.84 -5.88 -13.99
CA GLY A 120 19.07 -4.63 -13.26
C GLY A 120 18.56 -4.63 -11.82
N GLY A 121 18.02 -5.75 -11.33
CA GLY A 121 17.63 -5.98 -9.94
C GLY A 121 16.55 -5.04 -9.42
N TYR A 122 16.51 -4.91 -8.09
CA TYR A 122 15.53 -4.04 -7.42
C TYR A 122 15.59 -2.59 -7.91
N LYS A 123 16.78 -2.08 -8.26
CA LYS A 123 16.95 -0.72 -8.81
C LYS A 123 16.18 -0.54 -10.13
N ALA A 124 16.22 -1.53 -11.02
CA ALA A 124 15.49 -1.46 -12.29
C ALA A 124 13.98 -1.57 -12.08
N PHE A 125 13.54 -2.45 -11.16
CA PHE A 125 12.14 -2.53 -10.74
C PHE A 125 11.62 -1.20 -10.20
N ARG A 126 12.36 -0.57 -9.29
CA ARG A 126 12.00 0.75 -8.74
C ARG A 126 11.97 1.83 -9.80
N ARG A 127 12.91 1.85 -10.74
CA ARG A 127 12.87 2.79 -11.87
C ARG A 127 11.60 2.60 -12.69
N GLN A 128 11.18 1.37 -12.96
CA GLN A 128 9.96 1.10 -13.72
C GLN A 128 8.71 1.64 -13.00
N VAL A 129 8.62 1.46 -11.69
CA VAL A 129 7.52 2.00 -10.86
C VAL A 129 7.52 3.53 -10.88
N SER A 130 8.68 4.16 -10.67
CA SER A 130 8.79 5.62 -10.68
C SER A 130 8.50 6.23 -12.06
N SER A 131 8.94 5.58 -13.15
CA SER A 131 8.61 6.01 -14.52
C SER A 131 7.11 5.92 -14.76
N TYR A 132 6.47 4.80 -14.40
CA TYR A 132 5.03 4.65 -14.51
C TYR A 132 4.29 5.79 -13.78
N LEU A 133 4.64 6.08 -12.53
CA LEU A 133 3.96 7.14 -11.76
C LEU A 133 4.21 8.55 -12.29
N THR A 134 5.33 8.78 -12.98
CA THR A 134 5.64 10.09 -13.59
C THR A 134 4.88 10.29 -14.89
N GLU A 135 4.72 9.24 -15.68
CA GLU A 135 4.12 9.28 -17.02
C GLU A 135 2.61 8.95 -17.02
N ALA A 136 2.11 8.36 -15.93
CA ALA A 136 0.73 7.92 -15.84
C ALA A 136 -0.25 9.10 -15.90
N SER A 137 -1.31 8.89 -16.67
CA SER A 137 -2.56 9.65 -16.58
C SER A 137 -3.70 8.66 -16.34
N LEU A 138 -4.66 9.06 -15.51
CA LEU A 138 -5.87 8.27 -15.26
C LEU A 138 -6.95 8.69 -16.26
N SER A 139 -7.15 7.88 -17.29
CA SER A 139 -8.29 8.01 -18.21
C SER A 139 -9.55 7.33 -17.65
N THR A 140 -9.39 6.35 -16.77
CA THR A 140 -10.50 5.68 -16.07
C THR A 140 -11.22 6.65 -15.14
N PRO A 141 -12.56 6.80 -15.24
CA PRO A 141 -13.35 7.58 -14.30
C PRO A 141 -13.13 7.12 -12.86
N VAL A 142 -12.82 8.05 -11.96
CA VAL A 142 -12.63 7.77 -10.53
C VAL A 142 -13.88 8.22 -9.76
N PHE A 143 -14.26 7.47 -8.73
CA PHE A 143 -15.33 7.80 -7.79
C PHE A 143 -14.79 7.75 -6.37
N VAL A 144 -15.01 8.81 -5.60
CA VAL A 144 -14.36 8.97 -4.30
C VAL A 144 -15.37 8.81 -3.17
N LEU A 145 -15.12 7.85 -2.27
CA LEU A 145 -15.92 7.61 -1.09
C LEU A 145 -15.48 8.52 0.06
N ASN A 146 -16.38 9.41 0.46
CA ASN A 146 -16.17 10.33 1.56
C ASN A 146 -17.03 9.94 2.76
N GLY A 147 -16.60 10.30 3.96
CA GLY A 147 -17.44 10.21 5.14
C GLY A 147 -16.67 10.50 6.41
N LEU A 148 -17.39 10.58 7.52
CA LEU A 148 -16.82 10.88 8.84
C LEU A 148 -15.95 9.72 9.34
N THR A 149 -15.05 10.00 10.30
CA THR A 149 -14.22 8.98 10.94
C THR A 149 -15.09 7.88 11.57
N GLY A 150 -14.75 6.61 11.35
CA GLY A 150 -15.54 5.47 11.83
C GLY A 150 -16.77 5.12 10.98
N VAL A 151 -17.05 5.84 9.89
CA VAL A 151 -18.20 5.54 9.02
C VAL A 151 -18.08 4.18 8.32
N GLY A 152 -16.90 3.56 8.28
CA GLY A 152 -16.67 2.26 7.65
C GLY A 152 -16.24 2.33 6.18
N LYS A 153 -15.51 3.38 5.76
CA LYS A 153 -14.98 3.50 4.38
C LYS A 153 -14.23 2.25 3.95
N THR A 154 -13.24 1.83 4.76
CA THR A 154 -12.42 0.63 4.52
C THR A 154 -13.26 -0.64 4.46
N LEU A 155 -14.30 -0.76 5.30
CA LEU A 155 -15.22 -1.90 5.27
C LEU A 155 -16.02 -1.94 3.96
N VAL A 156 -16.50 -0.80 3.49
CA VAL A 156 -17.19 -0.68 2.20
C VAL A 156 -16.25 -0.98 1.04
N ILE A 157 -15.00 -0.51 1.06
CA ILE A 157 -14.00 -0.83 0.04
C ILE A 157 -13.74 -2.33 -0.03
N LYS A 158 -13.54 -2.99 1.12
CA LYS A 158 -13.36 -4.45 1.17
C LYS A 158 -14.58 -5.20 0.64
N GLN A 159 -15.79 -4.73 0.97
CA GLN A 159 -17.02 -5.32 0.45
C GLN A 159 -17.15 -5.12 -1.07
N LEU A 160 -16.78 -3.95 -1.60
CA LEU A 160 -16.75 -3.70 -3.04
C LEU A 160 -15.76 -4.63 -3.75
N GLN A 161 -14.57 -4.83 -3.19
CA GLN A 161 -13.58 -5.78 -3.71
C GLN A 161 -14.11 -7.22 -3.70
N ALA A 162 -14.79 -7.64 -2.62
CA ALA A 162 -15.43 -8.95 -2.53
C ALA A 162 -16.54 -9.14 -3.59
N MET A 163 -17.17 -8.06 -4.01
CA MET A 163 -18.15 -8.02 -5.12
C MET A 163 -17.48 -7.87 -6.50
N SER A 164 -16.15 -7.94 -6.59
CA SER A 164 -15.36 -7.70 -7.81
C SER A 164 -15.54 -6.31 -8.42
N ALA A 165 -15.99 -5.32 -7.64
CA ALA A 165 -15.98 -3.93 -8.06
C ALA A 165 -14.54 -3.37 -7.97
N PRO A 166 -14.10 -2.57 -8.96
CA PRO A 166 -12.75 -2.02 -8.98
C PRO A 166 -12.60 -0.94 -7.90
N ALA A 167 -11.99 -1.30 -6.76
CA ALA A 167 -11.87 -0.44 -5.60
C ALA A 167 -10.48 -0.51 -4.95
N LEU A 168 -9.91 0.65 -4.62
CA LEU A 168 -8.59 0.76 -3.98
C LEU A 168 -8.72 1.15 -2.51
N ASP A 169 -8.02 0.40 -1.66
CA ASP A 169 -7.82 0.66 -0.24
C ASP A 169 -6.46 1.37 -0.07
N LEU A 170 -6.48 2.71 -0.07
CA LEU A 170 -5.25 3.50 0.00
C LEU A 170 -4.66 3.45 1.41
N GLU A 171 -5.49 3.35 2.43
CA GLU A 171 -5.09 3.17 3.82
C GLU A 171 -4.33 1.85 4.03
N ALA A 172 -4.82 0.74 3.46
CA ALA A 172 -4.11 -0.54 3.48
C ALA A 172 -2.81 -0.51 2.68
N MET A 173 -2.77 0.19 1.53
CA MET A 173 -1.53 0.40 0.79
C MET A 173 -0.50 1.19 1.59
N ALA A 174 -0.93 2.13 2.42
CA ALA A 174 -0.08 2.92 3.32
C ALA A 174 0.25 2.20 4.64
N ASN A 175 -0.48 1.13 4.98
CA ASN A 175 -0.54 0.55 6.32
C ASN A 175 -0.83 1.62 7.40
N HIS A 176 -1.87 2.42 7.17
CA HIS A 176 -2.22 3.54 8.04
C HIS A 176 -3.71 3.96 7.89
N ARG A 177 -4.42 4.17 9.00
CA ARG A 177 -5.88 4.50 9.03
C ARG A 177 -6.22 5.99 8.88
N GLY A 178 -5.49 6.72 8.04
CA GLY A 178 -5.81 8.13 7.69
C GLY A 178 -5.97 9.14 8.84
N SER A 179 -5.57 8.81 10.07
CA SER A 179 -5.91 9.56 11.28
C SER A 179 -4.72 9.73 12.23
N VAL A 180 -4.86 10.59 13.25
CA VAL A 180 -3.82 10.79 14.27
C VAL A 180 -3.51 9.49 15.04
N PHE A 181 -4.46 8.57 15.15
CA PHE A 181 -4.27 7.24 15.74
C PHE A 181 -3.87 6.19 14.70
N GLY A 182 -3.74 6.58 13.42
CA GLY A 182 -3.79 5.66 12.30
C GLY A 182 -2.62 4.71 12.16
N GLY A 183 -1.50 4.96 12.86
CA GLY A 183 -0.36 4.03 12.91
C GLY A 183 -0.38 3.06 14.11
N VAL A 184 -1.30 3.24 15.07
CA VAL A 184 -1.28 2.50 16.33
C VAL A 184 -1.69 1.03 16.10
N GLY A 185 -0.86 0.10 16.58
CA GLY A 185 -1.10 -1.34 16.47
C GLY A 185 -0.91 -1.92 15.06
N LEU A 186 -0.33 -1.18 14.11
CA LEU A 186 -0.10 -1.65 12.73
C LEU A 186 1.34 -2.10 12.45
N GLY A 187 2.23 -2.12 13.44
CA GLY A 187 3.63 -2.49 13.25
C GLY A 187 4.47 -1.49 12.44
N GLY A 188 3.90 -0.32 12.12
CA GLY A 188 4.55 0.76 11.40
C GLY A 188 4.04 0.93 9.96
N PRO A 189 3.96 2.18 9.46
CA PRO A 189 3.46 2.45 8.11
C PRO A 189 4.41 1.91 7.04
N HIS A 190 3.88 1.63 5.85
CA HIS A 190 4.70 1.30 4.70
C HIS A 190 5.57 2.49 4.29
N SER A 191 6.75 2.20 3.72
CA SER A 191 7.60 3.23 3.15
C SER A 191 6.94 3.87 1.92
N GLN A 192 7.38 5.07 1.53
CA GLN A 192 6.95 5.70 0.27
C GLN A 192 7.20 4.77 -0.93
N LYS A 193 8.32 4.03 -0.93
CA LYS A 193 8.66 3.09 -2.01
C LYS A 193 7.63 1.97 -2.10
N ASP A 194 7.26 1.38 -0.96
CA ASP A 194 6.31 0.25 -0.92
C ASP A 194 4.89 0.70 -1.31
N PHE A 195 4.45 1.86 -0.81
CA PHE A 195 3.18 2.45 -1.19
C PHE A 195 3.09 2.66 -2.70
N GLU A 196 4.13 3.24 -3.31
CA GLU A 196 4.19 3.46 -4.75
C GLU A 196 4.14 2.16 -5.55
N VAL A 197 4.82 1.09 -5.10
CA VAL A 197 4.72 -0.21 -5.77
C VAL A 197 3.28 -0.71 -5.71
N ARG A 198 2.67 -0.75 -4.51
CA ARG A 198 1.30 -1.27 -4.31
C ARG A 198 0.29 -0.50 -5.16
N LEU A 199 0.43 0.82 -5.23
CA LEU A 199 -0.41 1.66 -6.08
C LEU A 199 -0.26 1.31 -7.56
N VAL A 200 0.97 1.16 -8.06
CA VAL A 200 1.19 0.78 -9.48
C VAL A 200 0.62 -0.60 -9.79
N LEU A 201 0.81 -1.57 -8.90
CA LEU A 201 0.24 -2.92 -9.08
C LEU A 201 -1.27 -2.88 -9.14
N ALA A 202 -1.92 -2.17 -8.21
CA ALA A 202 -3.37 -2.06 -8.18
C ALA A 202 -3.93 -1.29 -9.40
N LEU A 203 -3.23 -0.25 -9.86
CA LEU A 203 -3.61 0.46 -11.09
C LEU A 203 -3.50 -0.42 -12.34
N LYS A 204 -2.49 -1.30 -12.40
CA LYS A 204 -2.33 -2.25 -13.50
C LYS A 204 -3.37 -3.36 -13.45
N GLU A 205 -3.69 -3.87 -12.27
CA GLU A 205 -4.75 -4.87 -12.07
C GLU A 205 -6.12 -4.35 -12.55
N HIS A 206 -6.42 -3.07 -12.31
CA HIS A 206 -7.64 -2.42 -12.79
C HIS A 206 -7.48 -1.73 -14.15
N CYS A 207 -6.43 -2.04 -14.92
CA CYS A 207 -6.27 -1.50 -16.27
C CYS A 207 -7.43 -1.98 -17.15
N GLY A 208 -8.15 -1.04 -17.77
CA GLY A 208 -9.33 -1.35 -18.57
C GLY A 208 -10.64 -1.49 -17.78
N ALA A 209 -10.62 -1.31 -16.45
CA ALA A 209 -11.85 -1.21 -15.68
C ALA A 209 -12.69 0.01 -16.12
N PRO A 210 -14.04 -0.09 -16.13
CA PRO A 210 -14.91 1.00 -16.58
C PRO A 210 -14.88 2.22 -15.65
N TYR A 211 -14.51 2.01 -14.39
CA TYR A 211 -14.32 3.03 -13.37
C TYR A 211 -13.38 2.52 -12.26
N LEU A 212 -13.04 3.39 -11.32
CA LEU A 212 -12.25 3.05 -10.13
C LEU A 212 -12.85 3.74 -8.89
N ILE A 213 -13.08 2.99 -7.83
CA ILE A 213 -13.57 3.51 -6.55
C ILE A 213 -12.38 3.68 -5.60
N VAL A 214 -12.29 4.80 -4.90
CA VAL A 214 -11.18 5.09 -3.99
C VAL A 214 -11.65 5.77 -2.73
N GLU A 215 -10.90 5.61 -1.65
CA GLU A 215 -11.13 6.33 -0.39
C GLU A 215 -10.84 7.82 -0.55
N GLY A 216 -11.68 8.66 0.05
CA GLY A 216 -11.53 10.12 0.09
C GLY A 216 -10.45 10.59 1.03
N GLU A 217 -9.21 10.17 0.76
CA GLU A 217 -8.04 10.56 1.53
C GLU A 217 -7.38 11.83 0.96
N GLY A 218 -6.67 12.55 1.83
CA GLY A 218 -5.90 13.71 1.42
C GLY A 218 -4.65 13.33 0.62
N LYS A 219 -3.87 14.33 0.21
CA LYS A 219 -2.57 14.13 -0.44
C LYS A 219 -1.59 13.27 0.39
N ARG A 220 -1.79 13.16 1.70
CA ARG A 220 -0.93 12.40 2.62
C ARG A 220 -1.76 11.41 3.43
N ILE A 221 -1.23 10.19 3.56
CA ILE A 221 -1.79 9.13 4.39
C ILE A 221 -0.65 8.69 5.33
N GLY A 222 -0.70 9.12 6.59
CA GLY A 222 0.44 8.96 7.50
C GLY A 222 1.73 9.60 6.92
N PRO A 223 2.84 8.85 6.79
CA PRO A 223 4.08 9.38 6.23
C PRO A 223 4.11 9.39 4.69
N VAL A 224 3.22 8.65 4.00
CA VAL A 224 3.27 8.52 2.55
C VAL A 224 2.49 9.63 1.85
N THR A 225 2.92 9.95 0.64
CA THR A 225 2.32 10.96 -0.23
C THR A 225 1.74 10.29 -1.46
N VAL A 226 0.46 10.56 -1.72
CA VAL A 226 -0.25 10.13 -2.92
C VAL A 226 0.32 10.89 -4.13
N PRO A 227 0.70 10.21 -5.24
CA PRO A 227 1.18 10.86 -6.45
C PRO A 227 0.24 11.95 -6.96
N GLU A 228 0.81 13.03 -7.46
CA GLU A 228 0.05 14.24 -7.80
C GLU A 228 -1.02 13.97 -8.87
N PHE A 229 -0.72 13.19 -9.91
CA PHE A 229 -1.69 12.85 -10.96
C PHE A 229 -2.92 12.13 -10.38
N PHE A 230 -2.69 11.22 -9.42
CA PHE A 230 -3.74 10.43 -8.78
C PHE A 230 -4.56 11.30 -7.83
N HIS A 231 -3.89 12.11 -7.01
CA HIS A 231 -4.56 13.05 -6.11
C HIS A 231 -5.40 14.11 -6.87
N GLN A 232 -4.92 14.59 -8.02
CA GLN A 232 -5.70 15.48 -8.89
C GLN A 232 -6.93 14.78 -9.48
N ALA A 233 -6.77 13.53 -9.94
CA ALA A 233 -7.90 12.73 -10.42
C ALA A 233 -8.96 12.56 -9.32
N MET A 234 -8.55 12.16 -8.10
CA MET A 234 -9.44 12.10 -6.93
C MET A 234 -10.11 13.45 -6.66
N ARG A 235 -9.37 14.55 -6.79
CA ARG A 235 -9.88 15.87 -6.45
C ARG A 235 -10.99 16.32 -7.40
N ASN A 236 -10.88 15.98 -8.68
CA ASN A 236 -11.79 16.42 -9.75
C ASN A 236 -12.90 15.40 -10.05
N SER A 237 -12.98 14.32 -9.28
CA SER A 237 -13.91 13.23 -9.49
C SER A 237 -15.24 13.43 -8.76
N PRO A 238 -16.31 12.75 -9.20
CA PRO A 238 -17.54 12.67 -8.44
C PRO A 238 -17.32 12.04 -7.06
N HIS A 239 -18.00 12.58 -6.06
CA HIS A 239 -17.88 12.14 -4.67
C HIS A 239 -19.20 11.52 -4.19
N ILE A 240 -19.11 10.44 -3.40
CA ILE A 240 -20.25 9.80 -2.73
C ILE A 240 -20.04 9.95 -1.22
N LEU A 241 -21.06 10.39 -0.49
CA LEU A 241 -21.00 10.55 0.96
C LEU A 241 -21.56 9.31 1.65
N LEU A 242 -20.71 8.57 2.34
CA LEU A 242 -21.11 7.53 3.26
C LEU A 242 -21.58 8.15 4.58
N ALA A 243 -22.65 7.61 5.15
CA ALA A 243 -23.22 8.05 6.41
C ALA A 243 -23.67 6.86 7.27
N THR A 244 -23.60 7.01 8.58
CA THR A 244 -24.19 6.09 9.56
C THR A 244 -24.29 6.83 10.91
N THR A 245 -24.91 6.21 11.91
CA THR A 245 -25.11 6.80 13.24
C THR A 245 -23.80 6.88 14.03
N ILE A 246 -23.74 7.76 15.04
CA ILE A 246 -22.57 7.87 15.91
C ILE A 246 -22.30 6.56 16.66
N ASP A 247 -23.34 5.85 17.08
CA ASP A 247 -23.19 4.61 17.84
C ASP A 247 -22.53 3.51 17.00
N VAL A 248 -22.91 3.40 15.73
CA VAL A 248 -22.27 2.48 14.78
C VAL A 248 -20.82 2.86 14.52
N ARG A 249 -20.53 4.16 14.38
CA ARG A 249 -19.14 4.65 14.21
C ARG A 249 -18.27 4.30 15.39
N VAL A 250 -18.77 4.53 16.61
CA VAL A 250 -18.06 4.19 17.86
C VAL A 250 -17.80 2.68 17.91
N GLN A 251 -18.82 1.85 17.65
CA GLN A 251 -18.66 0.40 17.65
C GLN A 251 -17.59 -0.07 16.65
N ARG A 252 -17.60 0.45 15.43
CA ARG A 252 -16.61 0.09 14.39
C ARG A 252 -15.18 0.44 14.79
N ILE A 253 -14.97 1.62 15.38
CA ILE A 253 -13.65 2.03 15.87
C ILE A 253 -13.24 1.14 17.05
N MET A 254 -14.17 0.83 17.95
CA MET A 254 -13.90 -0.09 19.05
C MET A 254 -13.46 -1.47 18.55
N ASP A 255 -14.15 -2.01 17.55
CA ASP A 255 -13.81 -3.30 16.93
C ASP A 255 -12.45 -3.25 16.24
N GLU A 256 -12.17 -2.17 15.51
CA GLU A 256 -10.90 -1.96 14.79
C GLU A 256 -9.67 -1.92 15.71
N TYR A 257 -9.83 -1.45 16.94
CA TYR A 257 -8.75 -1.35 17.93
C TYR A 257 -8.80 -2.45 19.00
N SER A 258 -9.86 -3.26 19.07
CA SER A 258 -10.10 -4.25 20.13
C SER A 258 -8.93 -5.22 20.36
N GLY A 259 -8.26 -5.64 19.28
CA GLY A 259 -7.14 -6.58 19.32
C GLY A 259 -5.78 -5.98 19.72
N CYS A 260 -5.66 -4.65 19.80
CA CYS A 260 -4.38 -4.00 20.07
C CYS A 260 -4.45 -2.85 21.09
N ALA A 261 -5.64 -2.40 21.49
CA ALA A 261 -5.81 -1.22 22.34
C ALA A 261 -5.08 -1.34 23.68
N ALA A 262 -5.17 -2.49 24.36
CA ALA A 262 -4.55 -2.69 25.66
C ALA A 262 -3.01 -2.59 25.59
N GLU A 263 -2.41 -3.25 24.59
CA GLU A 263 -0.95 -3.25 24.37
C GLU A 263 -0.42 -1.88 23.92
N ASN A 264 -1.28 -1.06 23.30
CA ASN A 264 -0.92 0.24 22.74
C ASN A 264 -1.51 1.42 23.54
N THR A 265 -1.92 1.18 24.79
CA THR A 265 -2.59 2.18 25.65
C THR A 265 -1.82 3.49 25.73
N GLU A 266 -0.50 3.43 25.90
CA GLU A 266 0.31 4.65 26.03
C GLU A 266 0.49 5.40 24.71
N ASP A 267 0.50 4.69 23.58
CA ASP A 267 0.56 5.33 22.26
C ASP A 267 -0.76 5.99 21.89
N LEU A 268 -1.88 5.37 22.24
CA LEU A 268 -3.21 6.00 22.15
C LEU A 268 -3.29 7.25 23.04
N ALA A 269 -2.80 7.16 24.27
CA ALA A 269 -2.78 8.28 25.21
C ALA A 269 -1.92 9.44 24.69
N LYS A 270 -0.73 9.17 24.13
CA LYS A 270 0.12 10.19 23.50
C LYS A 270 -0.53 10.81 22.26
N ALA A 271 -1.20 10.00 21.44
CA ALA A 271 -1.91 10.49 20.26
C ALA A 271 -2.99 11.50 20.64
N VAL A 272 -3.75 11.27 21.73
CA VAL A 272 -4.70 12.26 22.27
C VAL A 272 -4.01 13.56 22.69
N ILE A 273 -2.88 13.49 23.41
CA ILE A 273 -2.14 14.68 23.84
C ILE A 273 -1.67 15.52 22.65
N SER A 274 -1.37 14.91 21.51
CA SER A 274 -1.02 15.67 20.30
C SER A 274 -2.16 16.58 19.77
N LEU A 275 -3.40 16.37 20.24
CA LEU A 275 -4.59 17.13 19.84
C LEU A 275 -4.84 18.39 20.69
N GLU A 276 -3.99 18.69 21.68
CA GLU A 276 -4.15 19.78 22.64
C GLU A 276 -4.47 21.13 21.99
N LYS A 277 -3.84 21.45 20.85
CA LYS A 277 -4.07 22.71 20.13
C LYS A 277 -5.52 22.91 19.67
N ARG A 278 -6.28 21.82 19.49
CA ARG A 278 -7.66 21.86 18.99
C ARG A 278 -8.69 21.50 20.04
N LEU A 279 -8.39 20.54 20.91
CA LEU A 279 -9.32 20.08 21.95
C LEU A 279 -9.13 20.77 23.30
N GLY A 280 -8.01 21.46 23.50
CA GLY A 280 -7.62 22.02 24.79
C GLY A 280 -6.96 21.00 25.71
N ARG A 281 -6.09 21.49 26.60
CA ARG A 281 -5.27 20.67 27.50
C ARG A 281 -6.09 19.81 28.45
N GLU A 282 -7.03 20.41 29.17
CA GLU A 282 -7.86 19.71 30.16
C GLU A 282 -8.61 18.50 29.56
N LYS A 283 -9.19 18.69 28.37
CA LYS A 283 -9.90 17.62 27.66
C LYS A 283 -8.95 16.52 27.20
N CYS A 284 -7.76 16.86 26.72
CA CYS A 284 -6.76 15.86 26.32
C CYS A 284 -6.26 15.05 27.52
N GLU A 285 -6.03 15.69 28.67
CA GLU A 285 -5.65 15.01 29.92
C GLU A 285 -6.77 14.07 30.41
N MET A 286 -8.03 14.51 30.34
CA MET A 286 -9.21 13.68 30.65
C MET A 286 -9.30 12.45 29.73
N LEU A 287 -9.25 12.64 28.41
CA LEU A 287 -9.32 11.56 27.42
C LEU A 287 -8.12 10.60 27.54
N SER A 288 -6.93 11.13 27.80
CA SER A 288 -5.72 10.34 28.07
C SER A 288 -5.89 9.45 29.30
N THR A 289 -6.53 9.96 30.36
CA THR A 289 -6.86 9.17 31.56
C THR A 289 -7.90 8.09 31.26
N GLN A 290 -8.95 8.42 30.49
CA GLN A 290 -9.98 7.45 30.09
C GLN A 290 -9.40 6.30 29.26
N ILE A 291 -8.47 6.58 28.35
CA ILE A 291 -7.74 5.55 27.59
C ILE A 291 -6.97 4.63 28.54
N ARG A 292 -6.24 5.20 29.51
CA ARG A 292 -5.45 4.41 30.47
C ARG A 292 -6.30 3.56 31.42
N THR A 293 -7.54 3.97 31.68
CA THR A 293 -8.49 3.22 32.52
C THR A 293 -9.41 2.30 31.73
N GLY A 294 -9.23 2.19 30.40
CA GLY A 294 -10.00 1.30 29.54
C GLY A 294 -11.39 1.82 29.14
N ASN A 295 -11.71 3.10 29.42
CA ASN A 295 -12.96 3.72 29.02
C ASN A 295 -12.87 4.28 27.58
N TYR A 296 -12.77 3.37 26.62
CA TYR A 296 -12.56 3.72 25.21
C TYR A 296 -13.83 4.24 24.52
N GLY A 297 -15.01 3.70 24.84
CA GLY A 297 -16.25 4.04 24.12
C GLY A 297 -16.61 5.52 24.19
N GLU A 298 -16.58 6.10 25.39
CA GLU A 298 -16.83 7.54 25.58
C GLU A 298 -15.71 8.39 24.96
N THR A 299 -14.45 7.95 25.10
CA THR A 299 -13.30 8.61 24.47
C THR A 299 -13.49 8.73 22.96
N VAL A 300 -13.84 7.62 22.29
CA VAL A 300 -14.05 7.55 20.84
C VAL A 300 -15.19 8.45 20.41
N LYS A 301 -16.30 8.47 21.16
CA LYS A 301 -17.46 9.31 20.88
C LYS A 301 -17.10 10.80 20.93
N ILE A 302 -16.36 11.23 21.96
CA ILE A 302 -15.87 12.61 22.10
C ILE A 302 -14.93 12.95 20.95
N LEU A 303 -13.95 12.09 20.64
CA LEU A 303 -13.03 12.32 19.53
C LEU A 303 -13.74 12.45 18.18
N CYS A 304 -14.74 11.59 17.91
CA CYS A 304 -15.54 11.67 16.69
C CYS A 304 -16.25 13.03 16.59
N THR A 305 -17.02 13.40 17.60
CA THR A 305 -17.93 14.55 17.56
C THR A 305 -17.22 15.89 17.74
N GLU A 306 -16.21 15.96 18.60
CA GLU A 306 -15.56 17.21 18.99
C GLU A 306 -14.27 17.52 18.22
N TYR A 307 -13.62 16.51 17.64
CA TYR A 307 -12.40 16.68 16.86
C TYR A 307 -12.63 16.41 15.37
N TYR A 308 -12.94 15.16 15.01
CA TYR A 308 -12.97 14.72 13.61
C TYR A 308 -14.10 15.39 12.83
N ASP A 309 -15.32 15.39 13.37
CA ASP A 309 -16.49 15.95 12.67
C ASP A 309 -16.39 17.46 12.49
N ARG A 310 -15.76 18.17 13.45
CA ARG A 310 -15.47 19.61 13.32
C ARG A 310 -14.44 19.85 12.22
N TYR A 311 -13.32 19.14 12.25
CA TYR A 311 -12.28 19.29 11.23
C TYR A 311 -12.78 18.96 9.83
N TYR A 312 -13.63 17.95 9.73
CA TYR A 312 -14.22 17.55 8.47
C TYR A 312 -15.19 18.59 7.89
N LYS A 313 -15.89 19.36 8.74
CA LYS A 313 -16.69 20.51 8.30
C LYS A 313 -15.82 21.66 7.81
N ASP A 314 -14.70 21.93 8.48
CA ASP A 314 -13.78 23.01 8.12
C ASP A 314 -13.06 22.75 6.80
N SER A 315 -12.67 21.48 6.53
CA SER A 315 -11.99 21.09 5.30
C SER A 315 -12.91 21.05 4.07
N ARG A 316 -14.23 21.16 4.28
CA ARG A 316 -15.28 21.03 3.25
C ARG A 316 -15.67 22.32 2.53
N GLN A 317 -14.97 23.43 2.74
CA GLN A 317 -15.39 24.73 2.19
C GLN A 317 -15.50 24.83 0.67
N ASN A 318 -15.14 23.83 -0.16
CA ASN A 318 -15.24 23.93 -1.63
C ASN A 318 -15.35 22.61 -2.40
N LYS A 319 -16.32 21.72 -2.10
CA LYS A 319 -16.75 20.68 -3.06
C LYS A 319 -18.26 20.47 -3.02
N GLY A 320 -18.89 20.69 -4.18
CA GLY A 320 -20.33 20.66 -4.42
C GLY A 320 -20.98 19.29 -4.27
N ASP A 321 -22.25 19.24 -4.65
CA ASP A 321 -23.21 18.15 -4.44
C ASP A 321 -22.60 16.75 -4.62
N TYR A 322 -22.65 15.94 -3.56
CA TYR A 322 -22.35 14.51 -3.65
C TYR A 322 -23.30 13.88 -4.66
N LEU A 323 -22.82 12.88 -5.42
CA LEU A 323 -23.70 12.07 -6.29
C LEU A 323 -24.83 11.41 -5.50
N GLY A 324 -24.58 11.12 -4.23
CA GLY A 324 -25.57 10.66 -3.28
C GLY A 324 -25.01 10.54 -1.88
N VAL A 325 -25.92 10.41 -0.92
CA VAL A 325 -25.62 10.02 0.46
C VAL A 325 -26.05 8.57 0.63
N VAL A 326 -25.14 7.71 1.06
CA VAL A 326 -25.35 6.27 1.23
C VAL A 326 -25.29 5.93 2.70
N ASP A 327 -26.39 5.37 3.23
CA ASP A 327 -26.38 4.76 4.55
C ASP A 327 -25.57 3.45 4.49
N VAL A 328 -24.53 3.38 5.30
CA VAL A 328 -23.63 2.23 5.41
C VAL A 328 -23.70 1.60 6.80
N THR A 329 -24.82 1.75 7.51
CA THR A 329 -25.11 1.01 8.75
C THR A 329 -24.97 -0.49 8.49
N GLU A 330 -25.56 -0.98 7.40
CA GLU A 330 -25.30 -2.31 6.84
C GLU A 330 -24.33 -2.20 5.66
N ILE A 331 -23.11 -2.75 5.83
CA ILE A 331 -22.01 -2.57 4.86
C ILE A 331 -22.35 -3.15 3.48
N SER A 332 -22.95 -4.34 3.44
CA SER A 332 -23.31 -5.00 2.18
C SER A 332 -24.36 -4.22 1.38
N ALA A 333 -25.39 -3.71 2.06
CA ALA A 333 -26.42 -2.88 1.43
C ALA A 333 -25.85 -1.54 0.96
N GLY A 334 -24.99 -0.92 1.78
CA GLY A 334 -24.30 0.32 1.43
C GLY A 334 -23.39 0.18 0.21
N ALA A 335 -22.58 -0.89 0.15
CA ALA A 335 -21.70 -1.18 -0.98
C ALA A 335 -22.49 -1.40 -2.28
N GLN A 336 -23.59 -2.14 -2.21
CA GLN A 336 -24.50 -2.31 -3.36
C GLN A 336 -25.03 -0.96 -3.84
N LYS A 337 -25.44 -0.09 -2.91
CA LYS A 337 -25.97 1.24 -3.26
C LYS A 337 -24.93 2.16 -3.89
N VAL A 338 -23.67 2.06 -3.47
CA VAL A 338 -22.55 2.78 -4.12
C VAL A 338 -22.45 2.37 -5.59
N VAL A 339 -22.49 1.06 -5.89
CA VAL A 339 -22.42 0.56 -7.27
C VAL A 339 -23.61 1.04 -8.10
N GLU A 340 -24.82 1.02 -7.55
CA GLU A 340 -26.02 1.54 -8.23
C GLU A 340 -25.89 3.03 -8.60
N ILE A 341 -25.39 3.86 -7.68
CA ILE A 341 -25.19 5.30 -7.94
C ILE A 341 -24.16 5.51 -9.05
N ILE A 342 -23.07 4.73 -9.05
CA ILE A 342 -22.03 4.80 -10.07
C ILE A 342 -22.60 4.38 -11.43
N ALA A 343 -23.33 3.26 -11.48
CA ALA A 343 -23.95 2.76 -12.71
C ALA A 343 -24.88 3.81 -13.34
N ALA A 344 -25.80 4.39 -12.55
CA ALA A 344 -26.72 5.42 -13.01
C ALA A 344 -25.98 6.67 -13.53
N TYR A 345 -24.91 7.09 -12.84
CA TYR A 345 -24.08 8.21 -13.29
C TYR A 345 -23.36 7.93 -14.62
N MET A 346 -22.86 6.70 -14.80
CA MET A 346 -22.17 6.28 -16.02
C MET A 346 -23.11 6.17 -17.21
N GLU A 347 -24.34 5.68 -17.00
CA GLU A 347 -25.40 5.64 -18.02
C GLU A 347 -25.79 7.03 -18.51
N GLY A 348 -26.04 7.97 -17.59
CA GLY A 348 -26.37 9.36 -17.94
C GLY A 348 -25.27 10.10 -18.70
N ARG A 349 -24.00 9.69 -18.53
CA ARG A 349 -22.87 10.20 -19.32
C ARG A 349 -22.81 9.63 -20.74
N ALA A 350 -23.20 8.37 -20.92
CA ALA A 350 -23.22 7.73 -22.23
C ALA A 350 -24.30 8.34 -23.14
N GLU A 351 -25.46 8.69 -22.58
CA GLU A 351 -26.55 9.33 -23.31
C GLU A 351 -26.24 10.80 -23.68
N GLY A 352 -25.48 11.51 -22.84
CA GLY A 352 -25.09 12.91 -23.08
C GLY A 352 -23.98 13.12 -24.13
N ASN A 353 -23.21 12.08 -24.47
CA ASN A 353 -22.12 12.13 -25.45
C ASN A 353 -22.51 11.67 -26.86
N GLY A 354 -23.81 11.57 -27.17
CA GLY A 354 -24.34 11.26 -28.51
C GLY A 354 -24.15 12.36 -29.58
N GLY A 355 -23.29 13.36 -29.34
CA GLY A 355 -23.07 14.48 -30.26
C GLY A 355 -21.58 14.81 -30.43
N ILE A 356 -21.12 14.72 -31.68
CA ILE A 356 -19.82 15.18 -32.20
C ILE A 356 -18.66 14.17 -32.00
N CYS A 357 -18.73 13.04 -32.71
CA CYS A 357 -17.52 12.42 -33.27
C CYS A 357 -17.04 13.28 -34.46
N GLY A 358 -16.25 14.30 -34.15
CA GLY A 358 -15.40 14.97 -35.15
C GLY A 358 -14.18 14.09 -35.40
N VAL A 359 -14.20 13.39 -36.53
CA VAL A 359 -13.03 12.75 -37.12
C VAL A 359 -11.99 13.83 -37.39
N GLY A 360 -10.82 13.70 -36.76
CA GLY A 360 -9.63 14.51 -37.02
C GLY A 360 -8.44 13.60 -37.21
N THR A 361 -8.29 13.12 -38.45
CA THR A 361 -7.11 12.47 -39.00
C THR A 361 -5.92 13.45 -39.05
N ASP A 362 -4.72 12.87 -38.93
CA ASP A 362 -3.42 13.35 -39.41
C ASP A 362 -2.78 14.61 -38.78
N LEU A 363 -1.73 14.39 -37.98
CA LEU A 363 -0.31 14.62 -38.33
C LEU A 363 0.64 14.21 -37.20
#